data_AF-A0A386RDQ5-F1
#
_entry.id   AF-A0A386RDQ5-F1
#
_cell.length_a   1.000
_cell.length_b   1.000
_cell.length_c   1.000
_cell.angle_alpha   90.00
_cell.angle_beta   90.00
_cell.angle_gamma   90.00
#
_symmetry.space_group_name_H-M   'P 1'
#
loop_
_entity.id
_entity.type
_entity.pdbx_description
1 polymer ?
#
loop_
_entity_poly.entity_id
_entity_poly.type
_entity_poly.pdbx_seq_one_letter_code
_entity_poly.pdbx_strand_id
1 'polypeptide(L)' 'MANVPRGYLYGSIIYLNDYYLNQLSSHIQLAVAEHELGHAIDLNHNDTEPSVMNPAVSDENAYTIQKCDIEAVKRIYHKR' A
#
# COMPACT_ATOMS: atom_id res chain seq x y z
N MET A 1 4.49 -21.26 8.86
CA MET A 1 3.37 -20.48 8.30
C MET A 1 2.79 -19.65 9.43
N ALA A 2 3.07 -18.35 9.47
CA ALA A 2 2.61 -17.47 10.54
C ALA A 2 1.10 -17.22 10.39
N ASN A 3 0.39 -17.29 11.52
CA ASN A 3 -1.05 -17.11 11.62
C ASN A 3 -1.35 -15.60 11.52
N VAL A 4 -1.65 -15.11 10.32
CA VAL A 4 -2.00 -13.68 10.11
C VAL A 4 -3.35 -13.42 10.78
N PRO A 5 -3.46 -12.53 11.77
CA PRO A 5 -4.72 -12.27 12.47
C PRO A 5 -5.76 -11.73 11.48
N ARG A 6 -6.83 -12.48 11.23
CA ARG A 6 -8.01 -11.95 10.51
C ARG A 6 -8.86 -11.16 11.50
N GLY A 7 -8.94 -9.83 11.33
CA GLY A 7 -9.57 -8.98 12.33
C GLY A 7 -9.80 -7.53 11.87
N TYR A 8 -10.59 -6.82 12.68
CA TYR A 8 -10.89 -5.40 12.52
C TYR A 8 -9.65 -4.55 12.78
N LEU A 9 -9.30 -3.66 11.86
CA LEU A 9 -8.33 -2.59 12.09
C LEU A 9 -9.03 -1.43 12.80
N TYR A 10 -8.61 -1.10 14.02
CA TYR A 10 -9.15 0.03 14.78
C TYR A 10 -8.40 1.34 14.53
N GLY A 11 -7.15 1.24 14.05
CA GLY A 11 -6.33 2.39 13.69
C GLY A 11 -4.90 1.97 13.35
N SER A 12 -4.23 2.79 12.55
CA SER A 12 -2.82 2.68 12.21
C SER A 12 -2.27 4.09 11.99
N ILE A 13 -0.98 4.29 12.25
CA ILE A 13 -0.28 5.55 12.03
C ILE A 13 0.91 5.27 11.13
N ILE A 14 0.98 6.03 10.04
CA ILE A 14 2.13 6.04 9.13
C ILE A 14 2.79 7.42 9.18
N TYR A 15 4.10 7.43 9.00
CA TYR A 15 4.89 8.65 8.92
C TYR A 15 5.55 8.72 7.56
N LEU A 16 5.33 9.83 6.87
CA LEU A 16 5.94 10.12 5.59
C LEU A 16 7.10 11.09 5.79
N ASN A 17 8.16 10.93 4.99
CA ASN A 17 9.26 11.87 5.01
C ASN A 17 8.97 13.04 4.06
N ASP A 18 8.43 14.12 4.62
CA ASP A 18 8.04 15.31 3.86
C ASP A 18 9.22 15.96 3.13
N TYR A 19 10.45 15.84 3.64
CA TYR A 19 11.62 16.42 2.96
C TYR A 19 11.86 15.76 1.60
N TYR A 20 11.80 14.43 1.51
CA TYR A 20 11.99 13.73 0.24
C TYR A 20 10.75 13.81 -0.64
N LEU A 21 9.55 13.69 -0.08
CA LEU A 21 8.31 13.70 -0.86
C LEU A 21 8.07 15.02 -1.60
N ASN A 22 8.36 16.15 -0.95
CA ASN A 22 8.19 17.47 -1.57
C ASN A 22 9.14 17.75 -2.75
N GLN A 23 10.15 16.89 -2.96
CA GLN A 23 11.04 16.97 -4.11
C GLN A 23 10.55 16.15 -5.31
N LEU A 24 9.50 15.34 -5.12
CA LEU A 24 8.95 14.44 -6.14
C LEU A 24 7.67 15.02 -6.75
N SER A 25 7.26 14.47 -7.89
CA SER A 25 6.00 14.87 -8.54
C SER A 25 4.79 14.49 -7.67
N SER A 26 3.68 15.21 -7.84
CA SER A 26 2.44 14.90 -7.12
C SER A 26 1.93 13.48 -7.40
N HIS A 27 2.24 12.92 -8.56
CA HIS A 27 1.91 11.54 -8.91
C HIS A 27 2.68 10.54 -8.04
N ILE A 28 4.00 10.72 -7.88
CA ILE A 28 4.82 9.87 -7.00
C ILE A 28 4.41 10.05 -5.54
N GLN A 29 4.13 11.28 -5.11
CA GLN A 29 3.65 11.55 -3.75
C GLN A 29 2.36 10.78 -3.43
N LEU A 30 1.40 10.76 -4.38
CA LEU A 30 0.18 9.99 -4.25
C LEU A 30 0.47 8.49 -4.17
N ALA A 31 1.30 7.96 -5.06
CA ALA A 31 1.63 6.53 -5.08
C ALA A 31 2.31 6.08 -3.77
N VAL A 32 3.24 6.86 -3.22
CA VAL A 32 3.87 6.58 -1.92
C VAL A 32 2.84 6.65 -0.78
N ALA A 33 1.97 7.67 -0.77
CA ALA A 33 0.93 7.77 0.25
C ALA A 33 -0.02 6.57 0.22
N GLU A 34 -0.45 6.12 -0.97
CA GLU A 34 -1.29 4.93 -1.12
C GLU A 34 -0.55 3.64 -0.71
N HIS A 35 0.74 3.51 -1.04
CA HIS A 35 1.59 2.38 -0.66
C HIS A 35 1.68 2.22 0.86
N GLU A 36 2.01 3.31 1.57
CA GLU A 36 2.13 3.30 3.02
C GLU A 36 0.76 3.08 3.71
N LEU A 37 -0.32 3.62 3.14
CA LEU A 37 -1.67 3.30 3.60
C LEU A 37 -2.00 1.81 3.37
N GLY A 38 -1.49 1.20 2.31
CA GLY A 38 -1.56 -0.24 2.08
C GLY A 38 -0.92 -1.05 3.21
N HIS A 39 0.28 -0.67 3.64
CA HIS A 39 0.90 -1.25 4.84
C HIS A 39 0.08 -1.02 6.10
N ALA A 40 -0.50 0.17 6.25
CA ALA A 40 -1.36 0.51 7.40
C ALA A 40 -2.59 -0.41 7.51
N ILE A 41 -3.05 -0.97 6.39
CA ILE A 41 -4.16 -1.92 6.32
C ILE A 41 -3.72 -3.38 6.09
N ASP A 42 -2.45 -3.72 6.40
CA ASP A 42 -1.91 -5.08 6.40
C ASP A 42 -1.63 -5.68 5.00
N LEU A 43 -1.48 -4.84 3.97
CA LEU A 43 -0.93 -5.28 2.69
C LEU A 43 0.60 -5.42 2.74
N ASN A 44 1.10 -6.51 2.16
CA ASN A 44 2.53 -6.73 1.94
C ASN A 44 2.94 -6.25 0.55
N HIS A 45 4.24 -6.07 0.33
CA HIS A 45 4.79 -5.76 -0.99
C HIS A 45 4.33 -6.76 -2.06
N ASN A 46 4.14 -6.27 -3.28
CA ASN A 46 3.85 -7.07 -4.46
C ASN A 46 4.63 -6.51 -5.67
N ASP A 47 5.66 -7.24 -6.08
CA ASP A 47 6.49 -6.97 -7.24
C ASP A 47 6.23 -7.95 -8.41
N THR A 48 5.22 -8.81 -8.29
CA THR A 48 4.91 -9.85 -9.27
C THR A 48 3.99 -9.39 -10.40
N GLU A 49 3.27 -8.28 -10.17
CA GLU A 49 2.37 -7.62 -11.12
C GLU A 49 2.29 -6.12 -10.79
N PRO A 50 1.75 -5.27 -11.69
CA PRO A 50 1.41 -3.90 -11.33
C PRO A 50 0.54 -3.86 -10.07
N SER A 51 0.98 -3.11 -9.07
CA SER A 51 0.36 -3.05 -7.74
C SER A 51 0.81 -1.77 -7.04
N VAL A 52 -0.10 -1.15 -6.27
CA VAL A 52 0.28 -0.02 -5.39
C VAL A 52 1.29 -0.44 -4.32
N MET A 53 1.36 -1.74 -4.03
CA MET A 53 2.32 -2.34 -3.12
C MET A 53 3.66 -2.69 -3.79
N ASN A 54 3.96 -2.18 -4.99
CA ASN A 54 5.29 -2.35 -5.56
C ASN A 54 6.36 -1.74 -4.62
N PRO A 55 7.40 -2.49 -4.23
CA PRO A 55 8.41 -2.01 -3.27
C PRO A 55 9.30 -0.89 -3.83
N ALA A 56 9.33 -0.69 -5.14
CA ALA A 56 10.05 0.39 -5.79
C ALA A 56 9.04 1.34 -6.43
N VAL A 57 9.08 2.62 -6.07
CA VAL A 57 8.23 3.66 -6.66
C VAL A 57 9.10 4.65 -7.45
N SER A 58 8.84 4.72 -8.75
CA SER A 58 9.45 5.61 -9.74
C SER A 58 8.40 6.00 -10.78
N ASP A 59 8.75 6.89 -11.72
CA ASP A 59 7.79 7.33 -12.75
C ASP A 59 7.30 6.18 -13.65
N GLU A 60 8.04 5.06 -13.74
CA GLU A 60 7.66 3.90 -14.54
C GLU A 60 6.74 2.90 -13.82
N ASN A 61 6.73 2.92 -12.48
CA ASN A 61 6.04 1.91 -11.66
C ASN A 61 5.30 2.50 -10.44
N ALA A 62 5.00 3.80 -10.46
CA ALA A 62 4.09 4.48 -9.55
C ALA A 62 2.63 4.09 -9.85
N TYR A 63 2.33 2.81 -9.68
CA TYR A 63 0.98 2.30 -9.78
C TYR A 63 0.14 2.84 -8.63
N THR A 64 -1.05 3.35 -8.93
CA THR A 64 -2.10 3.56 -7.92
C THR A 64 -2.79 2.23 -7.61
N ILE A 65 -3.83 2.23 -6.78
CA ILE A 65 -4.59 1.02 -6.40
C ILE A 65 -4.97 0.16 -7.62
N GLN A 66 -4.54 -1.10 -7.61
CA GLN A 66 -4.84 -2.11 -8.63
C GLN A 66 -5.85 -3.15 -8.16
N LYS A 67 -6.31 -4.01 -9.08
CA LYS A 67 -7.28 -5.08 -8.76
C LYS A 67 -6.72 -6.09 -7.75
N CYS A 68 -5.44 -6.44 -7.85
CA CYS A 68 -4.79 -7.36 -6.92
C CYS A 68 -4.80 -6.83 -5.47
N ASP A 69 -4.61 -5.52 -5.30
CA ASP A 69 -4.64 -4.82 -4.01
C ASP A 69 -6.03 -4.87 -3.39
N ILE A 70 -7.08 -4.56 -4.17
CA ILE A 70 -8.48 -4.63 -3.74
C ILE A 70 -8.84 -6.04 -3.26
N GLU A 71 -8.46 -7.07 -4.02
CA GLU A 71 -8.74 -8.46 -3.66
C GLU A 71 -7.93 -8.90 -2.43
N ALA A 72 -6.72 -8.37 -2.22
CA ALA A 72 -5.95 -8.59 -1.01
C ALA A 72 -6.61 -7.99 0.23
N VAL A 73 -7.04 -6.72 0.17
CA VAL A 73 -7.80 -6.06 1.25
C VAL A 73 -9.07 -6.84 1.58
N LYS A 74 -9.84 -7.24 0.56
CA LYS A 74 -11.03 -8.08 0.77
C LYS A 74 -10.67 -9.36 1.52
N ARG A 75 -9.61 -10.09 1.13
CA ARG A 75 -9.18 -11.32 1.82
C ARG A 75 -8.83 -11.09 3.30
N ILE A 76 -8.24 -9.95 3.65
CA ILE A 76 -7.87 -9.59 5.04
C ILE A 76 -9.13 -9.24 5.85
N TYR A 77 -9.98 -8.37 5.30
CA TYR A 77 -11.09 -7.75 6.03
C TYR A 77 -12.47 -8.34 5.73
N HIS A 78 -12.57 -9.47 5.02
CA HIS A 78 -13.86 -10.09 4.73
C HIS A 78 -14.69 -10.21 6.02
N LYS A 79 -15.74 -9.39 6.07
CA LYS A 79 -16.87 -9.51 6.98
C LYS A 79 -17.46 -10.91 6.80
N ARG A 80 -17.61 -11.63 7.91
CA ARG A 80 -18.58 -12.74 7.98
C ARG A 80 -19.99 -12.19 7.78
#